data_AF-A0A6J0IX74-F1
#
_entry.id   AF-A0A6J0IX74-F1
#
_cell.length_a   1.000
_cell.length_b   1.000
_cell.length_c   1.000
_cell.angle_alpha   90.00
_cell.angle_beta   90.00
_cell.angle_gamma   90.00
#
_symmetry.space_group_name_H-M   'P 1'
#
loop_
_entity.id
_entity.type
_entity.pdbx_description
1 polymer ?
#
loop_
_entity_poly.entity_id
_entity_poly.type
_entity_poly.pdbx_seq_one_letter_code
_entity_poly.pdbx_strand_id
1 'polypeptide(L)'
;MPPEQAELGSLTRPPATGIPEPQSFSFSVLNRKPDNLRGSGVREARAGRALGLGERWSCLGSFWLLRGLESPKGCVAFLLRQPGSLALSCTFRRLSPQSAPCGTSPCPALPSGPRKIQQEMEGDPALRLRVFDLNCWAIRYLSKRRQERIRLIGDMLRQEDFDLVLLQEVWSERDYSDLKVKLGGCYPFSHYFRSGVIGSGLCVFSRFPILDTLLYQYSLNGYPYMLQHGDWFCGKSVGLVIITISGIIFNIYVTHLHAEYCREKDAYLPHRLVQAWELAQFIRHTSKAADVVLLGGDLNMHPEDVGIRLLRGWTGLRDAFAEATHFEGCEDGCTLVPNNCFTDKSELLPFPLGIRIDYILYKAISSFMVKCEELKTTTGAAPGMDVPFSDHEAVMATLHIQRQGQAAGATLATAEPMLVDVVTEARTEVAVGLRAAQRQRYSSGRMALLALLLLLLQAVAALGALAGLDAGQPFPKLSFCLLACLAIGILLLATGLHLFHTMEVKMLHSTEEQMRMVLRTLQECPSDG
;
A
#
# COMPACT_ATOMS: atom_id res chain seq x y z
N MET A 1 54.09 -8.19 -30.03
CA MET A 1 53.25 -8.59 -31.19
C MET A 1 51.80 -8.43 -30.78
N PRO A 2 51.00 -7.62 -31.49
CA PRO A 2 49.58 -7.45 -31.22
C PRO A 2 48.77 -8.52 -31.95
N PRO A 3 47.51 -8.77 -31.54
CA PRO A 3 46.44 -9.13 -32.47
C PRO A 3 45.44 -7.97 -32.50
N GLU A 4 45.37 -7.22 -33.58
CA GLU A 4 44.54 -7.45 -34.78
C GLU A 4 43.10 -6.96 -34.57
N GLN A 5 42.82 -5.84 -35.23
CA GLN A 5 41.53 -5.17 -35.31
C GLN A 5 40.58 -5.97 -36.19
N ALA A 6 39.32 -6.12 -35.75
CA ALA A 6 38.20 -6.47 -36.61
C ALA A 6 37.21 -5.31 -36.62
N GLU A 7 37.13 -4.62 -37.77
CA GLU A 7 36.06 -3.69 -38.10
C GLU A 7 34.73 -4.45 -38.23
N LEU A 8 33.66 -3.91 -37.64
CA LEU A 8 32.30 -4.29 -38.02
C LEU A 8 31.48 -3.01 -38.25
N GLY A 9 30.83 -2.99 -39.42
CA GLY A 9 30.31 -1.82 -40.09
C GLY A 9 29.07 -1.18 -39.48
N SER A 10 28.84 0.04 -39.94
CA SER A 10 27.72 0.91 -39.63
C SER A 10 26.37 0.28 -40.04
N LEU A 11 25.46 0.19 -39.08
CA LEU A 11 24.05 -0.11 -39.32
C LEU A 11 23.22 1.17 -39.15
N THR A 12 22.73 1.64 -40.29
CA THR A 12 21.79 2.75 -40.46
C THR A 12 20.42 2.41 -39.85
N ARG A 13 19.82 3.39 -39.16
CA ARG A 13 18.46 3.33 -38.60
C ARG A 13 17.40 3.20 -39.71
N PRO A 14 16.39 2.32 -39.57
CA PRO A 14 15.19 2.39 -40.40
C PRO A 14 14.21 3.47 -39.90
N PRO A 15 13.34 4.02 -40.78
CA PRO A 15 12.45 5.13 -40.46
C PRO A 15 11.22 4.71 -39.65
N ALA A 16 10.68 5.67 -38.88
CA ALA A 16 9.51 5.53 -38.03
C ALA A 16 8.22 5.30 -38.83
N THR A 17 7.47 4.24 -38.51
CA THR A 17 6.10 4.01 -38.98
C THR A 17 5.11 4.27 -37.86
N GLY A 18 4.10 5.10 -38.16
CA GLY A 18 3.11 5.64 -37.23
C GLY A 18 2.17 4.62 -36.60
N ILE A 19 1.65 5.02 -35.45
CA ILE A 19 0.66 4.34 -34.60
C ILE A 19 -0.73 4.44 -35.26
N PRO A 20 -1.50 3.34 -35.44
CA PRO A 20 -2.91 3.44 -35.79
C PRO A 20 -3.79 3.67 -34.53
N GLU A 21 -4.81 4.51 -34.68
CA GLU A 21 -5.84 4.83 -33.68
C GLU A 21 -6.58 3.60 -33.11
N PRO A 22 -7.08 3.64 -31.86
CA PRO A 22 -7.85 2.54 -31.29
C PRO A 22 -9.26 2.45 -31.91
N GLN A 23 -9.56 1.28 -32.49
CA GLN A 23 -10.91 0.90 -32.90
C GLN A 23 -11.80 0.69 -31.67
N SER A 24 -13.01 1.25 -31.72
CA SER A 24 -14.04 1.13 -30.71
C SER A 24 -14.58 -0.30 -30.61
N PHE A 25 -14.58 -0.86 -29.40
CA PHE A 25 -15.26 -2.12 -29.09
C PHE A 25 -16.58 -1.82 -28.37
N SER A 26 -17.70 -2.21 -29.00
CA SER A 26 -19.03 -2.17 -28.41
C SER A 26 -19.34 -3.52 -27.76
N PHE A 27 -19.64 -3.52 -26.45
CA PHE A 27 -20.19 -4.68 -25.75
C PHE A 27 -21.70 -4.47 -25.54
N SER A 28 -22.52 -5.28 -26.22
CA SER A 28 -23.96 -5.37 -25.97
C SER A 28 -24.24 -6.34 -24.82
N VAL A 29 -24.81 -5.80 -23.72
CA VAL A 29 -25.30 -6.53 -22.55
C VAL A 29 -26.64 -7.19 -22.90
N LEU A 30 -26.71 -8.53 -22.80
CA LEU A 30 -27.97 -9.26 -22.80
C LEU A 30 -28.38 -9.57 -21.36
N ASN A 31 -29.29 -8.73 -20.86
CA ASN A 31 -29.88 -8.80 -19.54
C ASN A 31 -31.07 -9.78 -19.54
N ARG A 32 -31.03 -10.85 -18.75
CA ARG A 32 -32.21 -11.70 -18.48
C ARG A 32 -32.54 -11.65 -16.99
N LYS A 33 -33.69 -11.06 -16.67
CA LYS A 33 -34.39 -11.16 -15.37
C LYS A 33 -34.89 -12.59 -15.12
N PRO A 34 -35.13 -12.93 -13.84
CA PRO A 34 -36.39 -13.56 -13.49
C PRO A 34 -37.13 -12.81 -12.37
N ASP A 35 -38.44 -12.85 -12.48
CA ASP A 35 -39.44 -12.19 -11.64
C ASP A 35 -39.68 -12.88 -10.29
N ASN A 36 -40.17 -12.06 -9.35
CA ASN A 36 -41.14 -12.31 -8.29
C ASN A 36 -40.94 -13.47 -7.29
N LEU A 37 -40.84 -13.12 -6.01
CA LEU A 37 -41.65 -13.73 -4.94
C LEU A 37 -41.83 -12.73 -3.77
N ARG A 38 -43.09 -12.57 -3.35
CA ARG A 38 -43.60 -11.71 -2.27
C ARG A 38 -43.25 -12.24 -0.89
N GLY A 39 -42.89 -11.33 0.01
CA GLY A 39 -43.66 -11.01 1.22
C GLY A 39 -43.54 -11.94 2.44
N SER A 40 -43.00 -11.40 3.54
CA SER A 40 -43.67 -11.35 4.86
C SER A 40 -42.77 -10.62 5.86
N GLY A 41 -43.31 -9.60 6.53
CA GLY A 41 -42.60 -8.85 7.57
C GLY A 41 -42.59 -9.53 8.93
N VAL A 42 -41.66 -9.10 9.79
CA VAL A 42 -41.74 -9.29 11.25
C VAL A 42 -41.17 -8.05 11.94
N ARG A 43 -41.81 -7.69 13.04
CA ARG A 43 -41.75 -6.45 13.82
C ARG A 43 -40.49 -6.31 14.68
N GLU A 44 -40.20 -5.05 15.00
CA GLU A 44 -39.35 -4.58 16.08
C GLU A 44 -39.72 -5.17 17.45
N ALA A 45 -38.70 -5.34 18.31
CA ALA A 45 -38.87 -5.35 19.75
C ALA A 45 -37.80 -4.46 20.41
N ARG A 46 -38.29 -3.41 21.09
CA ARG A 46 -37.57 -2.57 22.06
C ARG A 46 -37.51 -3.28 23.42
N ALA A 47 -36.36 -3.18 24.08
CA ALA A 47 -36.20 -3.12 25.53
C ALA A 47 -34.94 -2.26 25.77
N GLY A 48 -34.86 -1.24 26.63
CA GLY A 48 -35.50 -1.02 27.92
C GLY A 48 -34.35 -0.86 28.94
N ARG A 49 -34.11 0.37 29.43
CA ARG A 49 -33.00 0.77 30.31
C ARG A 49 -33.08 0.12 31.70
N ALA A 50 -31.94 -0.06 32.38
CA ALA A 50 -31.44 0.80 33.48
C ALA A 50 -30.61 0.06 34.57
N LEU A 51 -29.69 0.82 35.20
CA LEU A 51 -28.95 0.60 36.47
C LEU A 51 -27.79 -0.42 36.38
N GLY A 52 -26.53 -0.14 36.73
CA GLY A 52 -25.96 0.86 37.63
C GLY A 52 -25.40 0.16 38.86
N LEU A 53 -24.10 -0.14 38.89
CA LEU A 53 -23.25 -0.34 40.07
C LEU A 53 -21.81 -0.64 39.61
N GLY A 54 -20.86 0.10 40.18
CA GLY A 54 -19.45 -0.02 39.87
C GLY A 54 -18.80 -1.18 40.63
N GLU A 55 -17.77 -1.77 40.02
CA GLU A 55 -16.74 -2.51 40.72
C GLU A 55 -15.52 -2.70 39.80
N ARG A 56 -14.34 -2.73 40.44
CA ARG A 56 -13.00 -2.82 39.85
C ARG A 56 -12.88 -4.03 38.91
N TRP A 57 -12.35 -3.82 37.70
CA TRP A 57 -11.91 -4.90 36.83
C TRP A 57 -10.39 -4.84 36.62
N SER A 58 -9.72 -5.85 37.16
CA SER A 58 -8.41 -6.29 36.71
C SER A 58 -8.59 -7.01 35.38
N CYS A 59 -7.90 -6.55 34.33
CA CYS A 59 -8.01 -7.12 32.99
C CYS A 59 -7.26 -8.46 32.90
N LEU A 60 -7.97 -9.55 33.19
CA LEU A 60 -7.66 -10.89 32.69
C LEU A 60 -8.44 -11.10 31.38
N GLY A 61 -7.72 -11.57 30.36
CA GLY A 61 -8.15 -11.62 28.97
C GLY A 61 -9.50 -12.31 28.76
N SER A 62 -10.36 -11.63 27.99
CA SER A 62 -11.61 -12.20 27.50
C SER A 62 -11.52 -12.36 25.98
N PHE A 63 -11.36 -13.62 25.55
CA PHE A 63 -11.53 -14.08 24.18
C PHE A 63 -12.97 -13.78 23.72
N TRP A 64 -13.14 -12.98 22.67
CA TRP A 64 -14.37 -12.97 21.89
C TRP A 64 -14.15 -13.75 20.61
N LEU A 65 -14.64 -15.00 20.62
CA LEU A 65 -14.82 -15.80 19.42
C LEU A 65 -15.82 -15.08 18.49
N LEU A 66 -15.40 -14.85 17.24
CA LEU A 66 -16.28 -14.58 16.11
C LEU A 66 -17.28 -15.73 15.97
N ARG A 67 -18.53 -15.52 16.39
CA ARG A 67 -19.64 -16.45 16.19
C ARG A 67 -20.51 -15.98 15.03
N GLY A 68 -20.56 -16.79 13.96
CA GLY A 68 -21.77 -17.05 13.19
C GLY A 68 -21.97 -16.27 11.89
N LEU A 69 -21.36 -16.73 10.80
CA LEU A 69 -22.01 -16.74 9.49
C LEU A 69 -22.52 -18.17 9.27
N GLU A 70 -23.80 -18.39 9.49
CA GLU A 70 -24.49 -19.59 9.02
C GLU A 70 -24.71 -19.48 7.51
N SER A 71 -24.08 -20.39 6.76
CA SER A 71 -24.56 -20.82 5.45
C SER A 71 -24.46 -22.34 5.41
N PRO A 72 -25.55 -23.07 5.15
CA PRO A 72 -25.52 -24.52 5.17
C PRO A 72 -24.94 -25.06 3.86
N LYS A 73 -23.98 -25.97 4.01
CA LYS A 73 -23.38 -26.87 2.99
C LYS A 73 -22.21 -26.27 2.18
N GLY A 74 -21.01 -26.70 2.56
CA GLY A 74 -19.80 -26.65 1.73
C GLY A 74 -18.55 -26.66 2.59
N CYS A 75 -17.79 -27.77 2.58
CA CYS A 75 -16.48 -27.87 3.22
C CYS A 75 -15.57 -26.71 2.79
N VAL A 76 -15.16 -25.86 3.74
CA VAL A 76 -14.10 -24.87 3.50
C VAL A 76 -12.77 -25.57 3.76
N ALA A 77 -12.16 -26.09 2.69
CA ALA A 77 -10.75 -26.43 2.70
C ALA A 77 -9.94 -25.14 2.51
N PHE A 78 -9.05 -24.84 3.47
CA PHE A 78 -8.05 -23.78 3.31
C PHE A 78 -7.04 -24.21 2.23
N LEU A 79 -7.23 -23.73 1.01
CA LEU A 79 -6.23 -23.86 -0.06
C LEU A 79 -5.36 -22.61 -0.08
N LEU A 80 -4.11 -22.78 0.35
CA LEU A 80 -3.01 -21.88 0.03
C LEU A 80 -2.85 -21.83 -1.49
N ARG A 81 -3.37 -20.77 -2.13
CA ARG A 81 -3.20 -20.59 -3.58
C ARG A 81 -1.90 -19.82 -3.84
N GLN A 82 -0.93 -20.51 -4.41
CA GLN A 82 0.25 -19.87 -5.02
C GLN A 82 -0.12 -19.30 -6.40
N PRO A 83 0.43 -18.15 -6.83
CA PRO A 83 0.32 -17.71 -8.21
C PRO A 83 1.36 -18.43 -9.06
N GLY A 84 0.91 -19.41 -9.84
CA GLY A 84 1.68 -20.07 -10.89
C GLY A 84 1.51 -19.36 -12.24
N SER A 85 2.63 -19.21 -12.94
CA SER A 85 2.77 -18.67 -14.30
C SER A 85 1.86 -19.37 -15.32
N LEU A 86 1.10 -18.60 -16.10
CA LEU A 86 0.45 -19.07 -17.33
C LEU A 86 0.97 -18.23 -18.49
N ALA A 87 1.93 -18.80 -19.22
CA ALA A 87 2.36 -18.30 -20.52
C ALA A 87 1.28 -18.67 -21.57
N LEU A 88 0.60 -17.67 -22.12
CA LEU A 88 -0.23 -17.83 -23.32
C LEU A 88 0.63 -17.65 -24.56
N SER A 89 0.79 -18.72 -25.34
CA SER A 89 1.33 -18.69 -26.69
C SER A 89 0.20 -18.37 -27.67
N CYS A 90 0.29 -17.23 -28.37
CA CYS A 90 -0.62 -16.87 -29.45
C CYS A 90 0.09 -16.99 -30.81
N THR A 91 -0.34 -17.93 -31.64
CA THR A 91 0.04 -18.05 -33.05
C THR A 91 -0.75 -17.07 -33.92
N PHE A 92 -0.07 -16.20 -34.64
CA PHE A 92 -0.67 -15.28 -35.62
C PHE A 92 -0.79 -15.93 -37.01
N ARG A 93 -1.98 -15.86 -37.63
CA ARG A 93 -2.19 -16.10 -39.07
C ARG A 93 -2.19 -14.75 -39.81
N ARG A 94 -1.33 -14.60 -40.82
CA ARG A 94 -1.31 -13.46 -41.75
C ARG A 94 -2.44 -13.60 -42.78
N LEU A 95 -3.24 -12.55 -42.94
CA LEU A 95 -4.06 -12.33 -44.13
C LEU A 95 -3.46 -11.15 -44.92
N SER A 96 -3.30 -11.35 -46.23
CA SER A 96 -2.71 -10.40 -47.17
C SER A 96 -3.68 -9.24 -47.50
N PRO A 97 -3.22 -8.00 -47.75
CA PRO A 97 -4.10 -6.92 -48.18
C PRO A 97 -4.26 -6.89 -49.70
N GLN A 98 -5.51 -6.72 -50.16
CA GLN A 98 -5.84 -6.33 -51.53
C GLN A 98 -5.79 -4.79 -51.65
N SER A 99 -5.26 -4.33 -52.78
CA SER A 99 -5.09 -2.93 -53.16
C SER A 99 -6.33 -2.38 -53.88
N ALA A 100 -6.62 -1.09 -53.68
CA ALA A 100 -7.51 -0.29 -54.53
C ALA A 100 -7.04 1.19 -54.54
N PRO A 101 -7.32 1.96 -55.61
CA PRO A 101 -6.35 2.88 -56.19
C PRO A 101 -6.53 4.37 -55.87
N CYS A 102 -5.43 5.08 -56.12
CA CYS A 102 -5.17 6.50 -55.95
C CYS A 102 -6.06 7.39 -56.86
N GLY A 103 -6.60 8.47 -56.31
CA GLY A 103 -7.26 9.56 -57.02
C GLY A 103 -6.51 10.88 -56.80
N THR A 104 -6.04 11.47 -57.90
CA THR A 104 -5.29 12.72 -58.00
C THR A 104 -6.17 13.96 -57.95
N SER A 105 -5.78 14.99 -57.20
CA SER A 105 -6.16 16.40 -57.45
C SER A 105 -5.20 17.37 -56.71
N PRO A 106 -4.99 18.61 -57.22
CA PRO A 106 -3.75 19.37 -57.05
C PRO A 106 -3.76 20.38 -55.88
N CYS A 107 -2.57 20.64 -55.33
CA CYS A 107 -2.31 21.63 -54.27
C CYS A 107 -2.50 23.08 -54.74
N PRO A 108 -3.02 23.99 -53.89
CA PRO A 108 -2.86 25.43 -54.07
C PRO A 108 -1.54 25.94 -53.46
N ALA A 109 -1.02 27.00 -54.08
CA ALA A 109 0.31 27.57 -53.91
C ALA A 109 0.60 28.20 -52.52
N LEU A 110 1.88 28.14 -52.12
CA LEU A 110 2.44 28.86 -50.98
C LEU A 110 2.51 30.38 -51.26
N PRO A 111 2.20 31.25 -50.28
CA PRO A 111 2.72 32.60 -50.24
C PRO A 111 4.10 32.63 -49.58
N SER A 112 5.07 33.11 -50.35
CA SER A 112 6.42 33.47 -49.91
C SER A 112 6.42 34.79 -49.11
N GLY A 113 6.97 34.75 -47.90
CA GLY A 113 7.34 35.95 -47.13
C GLY A 113 7.73 35.61 -45.68
N PRO A 114 8.81 36.18 -45.12
CA PRO A 114 9.21 35.90 -43.75
C PRO A 114 8.32 36.69 -42.79
N ARG A 115 7.20 36.10 -42.34
CA ARG A 115 6.55 36.58 -41.12
C ARG A 115 7.40 36.14 -39.94
N LYS A 116 8.12 37.09 -39.34
CA LYS A 116 8.54 37.00 -37.95
C LYS A 116 7.28 36.82 -37.10
N ILE A 117 6.91 35.58 -36.84
CA ILE A 117 6.05 35.24 -35.72
C ILE A 117 6.96 35.38 -34.50
N GLN A 118 6.99 36.59 -33.93
CA GLN A 118 7.23 36.70 -32.50
C GLN A 118 6.00 36.05 -31.85
N GLN A 119 6.09 34.74 -31.65
CA GLN A 119 5.28 34.08 -30.64
C GLN A 119 5.82 34.65 -29.33
N GLU A 120 5.12 35.64 -28.81
CA GLU A 120 5.10 35.84 -27.37
C GLU A 120 4.79 34.47 -26.77
N MET A 121 5.79 33.87 -26.11
CA MET A 121 5.54 32.74 -25.22
C MET A 121 4.73 33.29 -24.04
N GLU A 122 3.43 33.44 -24.25
CA GLU A 122 2.47 33.46 -23.16
C GLU A 122 2.66 32.13 -22.44
N GLY A 123 3.41 32.16 -21.33
CA GLY A 123 3.84 30.97 -20.61
C GLY A 123 2.61 30.15 -20.24
N ASP A 124 2.63 28.87 -20.58
CA ASP A 124 1.57 27.91 -20.24
C ASP A 124 1.21 28.11 -18.75
N PRO A 125 -0.04 28.46 -18.40
CA PRO A 125 -0.38 28.89 -17.05
C PRO A 125 -0.08 27.78 -16.05
N ALA A 126 0.50 28.16 -14.92
CA ALA A 126 0.83 27.24 -13.85
C ALA A 126 -0.41 26.46 -13.39
N LEU A 127 -0.35 25.14 -13.41
CA LEU A 127 -1.40 24.29 -12.85
C LEU A 127 -1.27 24.31 -11.33
N ARG A 128 -2.30 24.79 -10.65
CA ARG A 128 -2.44 24.70 -9.19
C ARG A 128 -3.26 23.45 -8.84
N LEU A 129 -2.69 22.54 -8.07
CA LEU A 129 -3.30 21.26 -7.69
C LEU A 129 -3.41 21.15 -6.16
N ARG A 130 -4.63 21.00 -5.65
CA ARG A 130 -4.92 20.81 -4.22
C ARG A 130 -5.11 19.33 -3.88
N VAL A 131 -4.26 18.80 -3.02
CA VAL A 131 -4.25 17.39 -2.60
C VAL A 131 -4.61 17.28 -1.13
N PHE A 132 -5.55 16.39 -0.81
CA PHE A 132 -5.96 16.03 0.54
C PHE A 132 -5.54 14.61 0.86
N ASP A 133 -4.90 14.38 2.01
CA ASP A 133 -4.49 13.07 2.51
C ASP A 133 -4.97 12.86 3.96
N LEU A 134 -5.57 11.71 4.26
CA LEU A 134 -6.04 11.39 5.62
C LEU A 134 -6.16 9.88 5.88
N ASN A 135 -5.50 9.42 6.94
CA ASN A 135 -5.86 8.17 7.61
C ASN A 135 -7.20 8.36 8.35
N CYS A 136 -8.26 7.69 7.90
CA CYS A 136 -9.62 7.89 8.39
C CYS A 136 -9.96 7.13 9.68
N TRP A 137 -9.10 6.20 10.12
CA TRP A 137 -9.32 5.30 11.24
C TRP A 137 -10.75 4.75 11.28
N ALA A 138 -11.18 4.10 10.19
CA ALA A 138 -12.55 3.61 10.04
C ALA A 138 -12.69 2.12 10.34
N ILE A 139 -11.93 1.62 11.32
CA ILE A 139 -11.90 0.21 11.69
C ILE A 139 -13.26 -0.18 12.26
N ARG A 140 -13.87 -1.22 11.68
CA ARG A 140 -15.19 -1.68 12.11
C ARG A 140 -15.10 -2.22 13.53
N TYR A 141 -16.03 -1.79 14.39
CA TYR A 141 -16.16 -2.15 15.81
C TYR A 141 -15.09 -1.60 16.76
N LEU A 142 -13.91 -1.18 16.28
CA LEU A 142 -12.85 -0.63 17.13
C LEU A 142 -12.86 0.91 17.15
N SER A 143 -13.05 1.54 15.99
CA SER A 143 -13.00 3.00 15.90
C SER A 143 -14.27 3.62 16.50
N LYS A 144 -14.08 4.45 17.54
CA LYS A 144 -15.16 5.18 18.24
C LYS A 144 -15.90 6.09 17.27
N ARG A 145 -17.18 6.42 17.45
CA ARG A 145 -17.92 7.43 16.62
C ARG A 145 -17.73 7.32 15.07
N ARG A 146 -17.37 6.15 14.54
CA ARG A 146 -16.92 5.99 13.15
C ARG A 146 -17.88 6.54 12.09
N GLN A 147 -19.17 6.21 12.18
CA GLN A 147 -20.16 6.67 11.18
C GLN A 147 -20.32 8.19 11.17
N GLU A 148 -20.21 8.82 12.34
CA GLU A 148 -20.28 10.27 12.46
C GLU A 148 -19.07 10.93 11.79
N ARG A 149 -17.86 10.42 12.06
CA ARG A 149 -16.64 10.94 11.44
C ARG A 149 -16.60 10.76 9.93
N ILE A 150 -16.98 9.59 9.40
CA ILE A 150 -17.07 9.37 7.95
C ILE A 150 -18.03 10.38 7.29
N ARG A 151 -19.14 10.73 7.96
CA ARG A 151 -20.02 11.80 7.47
C ARG A 151 -19.34 13.15 7.53
N LEU A 152 -18.66 13.51 8.62
CA LEU A 152 -17.94 14.78 8.76
C LEU A 152 -16.84 14.94 7.72
N ILE A 153 -16.04 13.90 7.49
CA ILE A 153 -15.02 13.86 6.43
C ILE A 153 -15.67 14.18 5.08
N GLY A 154 -16.77 13.50 4.74
CA GLY A 154 -17.46 13.75 3.48
C GLY A 154 -18.19 15.11 3.38
N ASP A 155 -18.51 15.77 4.50
CA ASP A 155 -19.04 17.14 4.48
C ASP A 155 -17.91 18.17 4.27
N MET A 156 -16.79 18.02 4.97
CA MET A 156 -15.61 18.86 4.79
C MET A 156 -15.09 18.78 3.35
N LEU A 157 -14.92 17.57 2.80
CA LEU A 157 -14.44 17.37 1.43
C LEU A 157 -15.37 17.95 0.36
N ARG A 158 -16.66 18.15 0.67
CA ARG A 158 -17.61 18.81 -0.24
C ARG A 158 -17.52 20.33 -0.17
N GLN A 159 -17.24 20.86 1.00
CA GLN A 159 -17.12 22.31 1.23
C GLN A 159 -15.79 22.84 0.71
N GLU A 160 -14.73 22.04 0.82
CA GLU A 160 -13.40 22.38 0.37
C GLU A 160 -13.16 22.00 -1.10
N ASP A 161 -12.48 22.90 -1.82
CA ASP A 161 -12.19 22.71 -3.23
C ASP A 161 -10.88 21.93 -3.49
N PHE A 162 -10.77 20.69 -2.99
CA PHE A 162 -9.65 19.81 -3.33
C PHE A 162 -9.82 19.18 -4.71
N ASP A 163 -8.69 18.87 -5.36
CA ASP A 163 -8.67 18.23 -6.68
C ASP A 163 -8.48 16.72 -6.59
N LEU A 164 -7.70 16.29 -5.60
CA LEU A 164 -7.38 14.89 -5.30
C LEU A 164 -7.55 14.64 -3.81
N VAL A 165 -8.19 13.53 -3.47
CA VAL A 165 -8.39 13.06 -2.10
C VAL A 165 -7.86 11.64 -1.99
N LEU A 166 -6.90 11.44 -1.10
CA LEU A 166 -6.20 10.19 -0.84
C LEU A 166 -6.56 9.76 0.59
N LEU A 167 -7.24 8.63 0.73
CA LEU A 167 -7.72 8.18 2.04
C LEU A 167 -7.15 6.80 2.37
N GLN A 168 -6.68 6.66 3.61
CA GLN A 168 -6.30 5.39 4.21
C GLN A 168 -7.33 4.96 5.26
N GLU A 169 -7.26 3.70 5.67
CA GLU A 169 -8.13 3.11 6.70
C GLU A 169 -9.65 3.20 6.45
N VAL A 170 -10.07 3.31 5.20
CA VAL A 170 -11.47 3.12 4.80
C VAL A 170 -11.73 1.61 4.63
N TRP A 171 -11.82 0.91 5.76
CA TRP A 171 -11.85 -0.57 5.78
C TRP A 171 -13.16 -1.18 5.29
N SER A 172 -14.28 -0.46 5.35
CA SER A 172 -15.58 -0.99 4.92
C SER A 172 -15.96 -0.49 3.53
N GLU A 173 -16.31 -1.42 2.63
CA GLU A 173 -16.91 -1.06 1.32
C GLU A 173 -18.18 -0.22 1.46
N ARG A 174 -18.91 -0.36 2.58
CA ARG A 174 -20.07 0.48 2.88
C ARG A 174 -19.66 1.92 3.17
N ASP A 175 -18.64 2.11 4.02
CA ASP A 175 -18.15 3.46 4.35
C ASP A 175 -17.60 4.15 3.07
N TYR A 176 -16.90 3.41 2.20
CA TYR A 176 -16.51 3.90 0.86
C TYR A 176 -17.71 4.23 -0.03
N SER A 177 -18.72 3.37 -0.10
CA SER A 177 -19.93 3.61 -0.92
C SER A 177 -20.69 4.85 -0.45
N ASP A 178 -20.80 5.04 0.87
CA ASP A 178 -21.45 6.21 1.47
C ASP A 178 -20.68 7.49 1.10
N LEU A 179 -19.34 7.48 1.20
CA LEU A 179 -18.49 8.59 0.73
C LEU A 179 -18.65 8.84 -0.77
N LYS A 180 -18.64 7.80 -1.60
CA LYS A 180 -18.80 7.92 -3.06
C LYS A 180 -20.12 8.57 -3.46
N VAL A 181 -21.23 8.16 -2.86
CA VAL A 181 -22.53 8.81 -3.11
C VAL A 181 -22.49 10.26 -2.65
N LYS A 182 -21.92 10.51 -1.47
CA LYS A 182 -21.86 11.84 -0.85
C LYS A 182 -21.02 12.84 -1.66
N LEU A 183 -19.91 12.36 -2.22
CA LEU A 183 -18.90 13.15 -2.93
C LEU A 183 -19.09 13.20 -4.45
N GLY A 184 -19.99 12.39 -5.01
CA GLY A 184 -20.12 12.22 -6.47
C GLY A 184 -20.42 13.49 -7.28
N GLY A 185 -20.95 14.54 -6.64
CA GLY A 185 -21.14 15.85 -7.29
C GLY A 185 -19.86 16.68 -7.44
N CYS A 186 -18.87 16.45 -6.58
CA CYS A 186 -17.60 17.20 -6.56
C CYS A 186 -16.43 16.34 -7.09
N TYR A 187 -16.46 15.03 -6.83
CA TYR A 187 -15.44 14.06 -7.22
C TYR A 187 -16.10 12.91 -8.00
N PRO A 188 -16.41 13.10 -9.29
CA PRO A 188 -17.13 12.10 -10.08
C PRO A 188 -16.31 10.82 -10.30
N PHE A 189 -14.99 10.87 -10.15
CA PHE A 189 -14.10 9.74 -10.33
C PHE A 189 -13.57 9.26 -8.99
N SER A 190 -13.65 7.96 -8.74
CA SER A 190 -13.11 7.35 -7.52
C SER A 190 -12.73 5.90 -7.72
N HIS A 191 -11.77 5.44 -6.92
CA HIS A 191 -11.34 4.06 -6.91
C HIS A 191 -11.13 3.55 -5.49
N TYR A 192 -11.54 2.31 -5.24
CA TYR A 192 -11.36 1.60 -3.97
C TYR A 192 -10.47 0.37 -4.21
N PHE A 193 -9.31 0.35 -3.57
CA PHE A 193 -8.35 -0.72 -3.74
C PHE A 193 -8.74 -1.91 -2.86
N ARG A 194 -8.98 -3.08 -3.47
CA ARG A 194 -9.33 -4.30 -2.73
C ARG A 194 -8.10 -5.18 -2.56
N SER A 195 -7.78 -5.54 -1.31
CA SER A 195 -6.63 -6.37 -0.93
C SER A 195 -6.94 -7.20 0.30
N GLY A 196 -6.17 -8.26 0.56
CA GLY A 196 -6.21 -9.01 1.81
C GLY A 196 -7.60 -9.60 2.15
N VAL A 197 -7.80 -9.89 3.44
CA VAL A 197 -9.08 -10.41 3.95
C VAL A 197 -10.01 -9.28 4.36
N ILE A 198 -9.45 -8.23 4.98
CA ILE A 198 -10.22 -7.08 5.50
C ILE A 198 -10.35 -5.96 4.44
N GLY A 199 -9.48 -5.90 3.44
CA GLY A 199 -9.34 -4.76 2.52
C GLY A 199 -7.96 -4.10 2.70
N SER A 200 -7.50 -3.28 1.75
CA SER A 200 -6.30 -2.44 1.95
C SER A 200 -6.59 -1.17 2.75
N GLY A 201 -7.86 -0.77 2.84
CA GLY A 201 -8.29 0.49 3.43
C GLY A 201 -8.03 1.71 2.55
N LEU A 202 -7.54 1.54 1.31
CA LEU A 202 -7.12 2.64 0.45
C LEU A 202 -8.19 3.02 -0.56
N CYS A 203 -8.45 4.32 -0.69
CA CYS A 203 -9.26 4.84 -1.78
C CYS A 203 -8.84 6.24 -2.23
N VAL A 204 -9.20 6.55 -3.47
CA VAL A 204 -8.92 7.85 -4.10
C VAL A 204 -10.23 8.43 -4.63
N PHE A 205 -10.44 9.72 -4.41
CA PHE A 205 -11.46 10.52 -5.09
C PHE A 205 -10.78 11.64 -5.89
N SER A 206 -11.27 11.90 -7.09
CA SER A 206 -10.69 12.87 -8.01
C SER A 206 -11.75 13.65 -8.76
N ARG A 207 -11.45 14.94 -9.00
CA ARG A 207 -12.17 15.77 -9.96
C ARG A 207 -11.91 15.36 -11.41
N PHE A 208 -10.79 14.69 -11.65
CA PHE A 208 -10.30 14.34 -12.98
C PHE A 208 -10.46 12.85 -13.28
N PRO A 209 -10.63 12.46 -14.56
CA PRO A 209 -10.77 11.05 -14.95
C PRO A 209 -9.56 10.23 -14.51
N ILE A 210 -9.83 9.13 -13.80
CA ILE A 210 -8.84 8.09 -13.53
C ILE A 210 -8.71 7.22 -14.78
N LEU A 211 -7.54 7.25 -15.40
CA LEU A 211 -7.26 6.58 -16.67
C LEU A 211 -6.86 5.12 -16.48
N ASP A 212 -6.07 4.85 -15.43
CA ASP A 212 -5.61 3.50 -15.10
C ASP A 212 -5.39 3.36 -13.59
N THR A 213 -5.40 2.12 -13.11
CA THR A 213 -5.22 1.78 -11.70
C THR A 213 -4.38 0.52 -11.57
N LEU A 214 -3.46 0.51 -10.61
CA LEU A 214 -2.67 -0.67 -10.26
C LEU A 214 -2.55 -0.81 -8.76
N LEU A 215 -2.58 -2.03 -8.24
CA LEU A 215 -2.42 -2.32 -6.82
C LEU A 215 -1.22 -3.24 -6.61
N TYR A 216 -0.35 -2.89 -5.68
CA TYR A 216 0.75 -3.73 -5.24
C TYR A 216 0.63 -4.01 -3.75
N GLN A 217 0.36 -5.28 -3.39
CA GLN A 217 0.32 -5.72 -2.00
C GLN A 217 1.74 -6.03 -1.51
N TYR A 218 2.09 -5.52 -0.33
CA TYR A 218 3.42 -5.74 0.25
C TYR A 218 3.62 -7.18 0.69
N SER A 219 4.87 -7.64 0.62
CA SER A 219 5.22 -9.03 0.92
C SER A 219 5.18 -9.39 2.40
N LEU A 220 5.43 -8.42 3.29
CA LEU A 220 5.43 -8.59 4.75
C LEU A 220 4.50 -7.58 5.43
N ASN A 221 3.51 -8.11 6.18
CA ASN A 221 2.45 -7.31 6.80
C ASN A 221 2.25 -7.61 8.29
N GLY A 222 3.28 -8.11 8.98
CA GLY A 222 3.21 -8.41 10.42
C GLY A 222 3.08 -9.90 10.72
N TYR A 223 2.59 -10.25 11.91
CA TYR A 223 2.51 -11.64 12.38
C TYR A 223 1.06 -12.12 12.54
N PRO A 224 0.67 -13.28 11.96
CA PRO A 224 -0.71 -13.77 12.01
C PRO A 224 -1.21 -14.11 13.42
N TYR A 225 -0.29 -14.41 14.34
CA TYR A 225 -0.59 -14.76 15.73
C TYR A 225 -0.70 -13.52 16.64
N MET A 226 -0.28 -12.34 16.16
CA MET A 226 -0.45 -11.07 16.89
C MET A 226 -1.82 -10.47 16.55
N LEU A 227 -2.89 -11.12 17.00
CA LEU A 227 -4.27 -10.75 16.63
C LEU A 227 -4.66 -9.31 17.00
N GLN A 228 -4.02 -8.75 18.05
CA GLN A 228 -4.22 -7.37 18.47
C GLN A 228 -3.57 -6.37 17.50
N HIS A 229 -2.61 -6.82 16.70
CA HIS A 229 -1.88 -6.03 15.71
C HIS A 229 -2.42 -6.39 14.31
N GLY A 230 -3.51 -5.71 13.92
CA GLY A 230 -4.38 -6.11 12.82
C GLY A 230 -3.76 -6.12 11.41
N ASP A 231 -2.57 -5.55 11.22
CA ASP A 231 -1.92 -5.33 9.92
C ASP A 231 -1.83 -6.59 9.04
N TRP A 232 -1.61 -7.76 9.64
CA TRP A 232 -1.46 -9.01 8.89
C TRP A 232 -2.73 -9.37 8.10
N PHE A 233 -3.90 -9.04 8.66
CA PHE A 233 -5.19 -9.27 8.02
C PHE A 233 -5.57 -8.19 7.00
N CYS A 234 -4.92 -7.02 7.09
CA CYS A 234 -5.23 -5.80 6.34
C CYS A 234 -4.52 -5.67 5.00
N GLY A 235 -3.80 -6.69 4.52
CA GLY A 235 -3.24 -6.74 3.16
C GLY A 235 -2.59 -5.43 2.70
N LYS A 236 -1.75 -4.82 3.56
CA LYS A 236 -1.15 -3.49 3.33
C LYS A 236 -0.50 -3.43 1.95
N SER A 237 -0.65 -2.28 1.30
CA SER A 237 -0.40 -2.15 -0.14
C SER A 237 -0.15 -0.70 -0.54
N VAL A 238 0.32 -0.49 -1.76
CA VAL A 238 0.26 0.79 -2.46
C VAL A 238 -0.70 0.70 -3.65
N GLY A 239 -1.62 1.65 -3.75
CA GLY A 239 -2.46 1.85 -4.91
C GLY A 239 -1.89 2.95 -5.81
N LEU A 240 -1.82 2.72 -7.11
CA LEU A 240 -1.48 3.69 -8.14
C LEU A 240 -2.76 4.07 -8.91
N VAL A 241 -2.94 5.35 -9.16
CA VAL A 241 -3.87 5.87 -10.18
C VAL A 241 -3.11 6.76 -11.17
N ILE A 242 -3.45 6.64 -12.45
CA ILE A 242 -2.91 7.50 -13.52
C ILE A 242 -3.99 8.49 -13.94
N ILE A 243 -3.65 9.78 -13.95
CA ILE A 243 -4.56 10.88 -14.29
C ILE A 243 -3.87 11.84 -15.25
N THR A 244 -4.60 12.42 -16.19
CA THR A 244 -4.09 13.52 -17.02
C THR A 244 -4.83 14.81 -16.69
N ILE A 245 -4.07 15.85 -16.31
CA ILE A 245 -4.61 17.16 -15.96
C ILE A 245 -3.90 18.20 -16.83
N SER A 246 -4.65 18.93 -17.66
CA SER A 246 -4.09 19.94 -18.58
C SER A 246 -2.92 19.41 -19.43
N GLY A 247 -3.00 18.15 -19.88
CA GLY A 247 -1.95 17.50 -20.69
C GLY A 247 -0.72 17.02 -19.91
N ILE A 248 -0.72 17.13 -18.58
CA ILE A 248 0.32 16.63 -17.68
C ILE A 248 -0.11 15.27 -17.14
N ILE A 249 0.76 14.26 -17.25
CA ILE A 249 0.53 12.90 -16.77
C ILE A 249 0.96 12.78 -15.31
N PHE A 250 0.01 12.50 -14.44
CA PHE A 250 0.23 12.26 -13.01
C PHE A 250 0.17 10.76 -12.70
N ASN A 251 1.21 10.26 -12.05
CA ASN A 251 1.13 9.00 -11.31
C ASN A 251 0.97 9.31 -9.82
N ILE A 252 -0.19 8.98 -9.29
CA ILE A 252 -0.56 9.26 -7.90
C ILE A 252 -0.61 7.94 -7.15
N TYR A 253 0.15 7.87 -6.07
CA TYR A 253 0.27 6.71 -5.21
C TYR A 253 -0.40 7.02 -3.88
N VAL A 254 -1.23 6.09 -3.39
CA VAL A 254 -1.78 6.11 -2.04
C VAL A 254 -1.30 4.87 -1.31
N THR A 255 -0.78 5.01 -0.09
CA THR A 255 -0.31 3.86 0.68
C THR A 255 -0.61 4.01 2.16
N HIS A 256 -0.53 2.87 2.86
CA HIS A 256 -0.54 2.80 4.31
C HIS A 256 0.46 1.70 4.69
N LEU A 257 1.57 2.08 5.33
CA LEU A 257 2.59 1.12 5.76
C LEU A 257 2.17 0.41 7.06
N HIS A 258 2.94 -0.59 7.49
CA HIS A 258 2.69 -1.32 8.73
C HIS A 258 2.78 -0.38 9.93
N ALA A 259 1.92 -0.52 10.93
CA ALA A 259 1.94 0.35 12.11
C ALA A 259 3.19 0.14 13.00
N GLU A 260 3.63 1.21 13.67
CA GLU A 260 4.59 1.14 14.78
C GLU A 260 3.85 0.99 16.12
N TYR A 261 3.84 -0.22 16.68
CA TYR A 261 3.12 -0.49 17.93
C TYR A 261 3.91 -0.16 19.20
N CYS A 262 5.23 0.02 19.10
CA CYS A 262 6.09 0.32 20.24
C CYS A 262 7.45 0.85 19.78
N ARG A 263 7.72 2.14 20.00
CA ARG A 263 8.98 2.79 19.61
C ARG A 263 10.22 2.16 20.24
N GLU A 264 10.16 1.80 21.52
CA GLU A 264 11.32 1.23 22.24
C GLU A 264 11.64 -0.21 21.83
N LYS A 265 10.63 -0.98 21.42
CA LYS A 265 10.73 -2.42 21.12
C LYS A 265 10.02 -2.76 19.83
N ASP A 266 10.50 -2.17 18.75
CA ASP A 266 9.86 -2.31 17.47
C ASP A 266 10.29 -3.59 16.72
N ALA A 267 9.54 -4.66 16.96
CA ALA A 267 9.71 -5.91 16.23
C ALA A 267 9.29 -5.83 14.75
N TYR A 268 8.65 -4.73 14.33
CA TYR A 268 8.10 -4.54 12.99
C TYR A 268 8.94 -3.60 12.11
N LEU A 269 10.02 -3.01 12.62
CA LEU A 269 10.93 -2.18 11.83
C LEU A 269 11.41 -2.89 10.55
N PRO A 270 11.85 -4.17 10.58
CA PRO A 270 12.26 -4.87 9.37
C PRO A 270 11.12 -5.03 8.36
N HIS A 271 9.88 -5.18 8.83
CA HIS A 271 8.71 -5.25 7.96
C HIS A 271 8.44 -3.88 7.30
N ARG A 272 8.44 -2.79 8.08
CA ARG A 272 8.29 -1.42 7.54
C ARG A 272 9.38 -1.09 6.53
N LEU A 273 10.62 -1.51 6.78
CA LEU A 273 11.74 -1.33 5.84
C LEU A 273 11.57 -2.11 4.54
N VAL A 274 11.11 -3.37 4.61
CA VAL A 274 10.78 -4.14 3.40
C VAL A 274 9.68 -3.46 2.61
N GLN A 275 8.62 -2.97 3.28
CA GLN A 275 7.53 -2.26 2.61
C GLN A 275 7.99 -0.93 1.99
N ALA A 276 8.83 -0.15 2.69
CA ALA A 276 9.39 1.10 2.18
C ALA A 276 10.28 0.85 0.96
N TRP A 277 11.09 -0.21 0.99
CA TRP A 277 11.91 -0.64 -0.14
C TRP A 277 11.05 -1.05 -1.35
N GLU A 278 10.03 -1.88 -1.12
CA GLU A 278 9.09 -2.30 -2.16
C GLU A 278 8.31 -1.13 -2.74
N LEU A 279 7.85 -0.19 -1.91
CA LEU A 279 7.20 1.05 -2.34
C LEU A 279 8.13 1.88 -3.22
N ALA A 280 9.39 2.05 -2.81
CA ALA A 280 10.36 2.83 -3.54
C ALA A 280 10.68 2.19 -4.91
N GLN A 281 10.85 0.87 -4.95
CA GLN A 281 11.02 0.11 -6.19
C GLN A 281 9.79 0.21 -7.10
N PHE A 282 8.59 0.02 -6.55
CA PHE A 282 7.34 0.11 -7.28
C PHE A 282 7.23 1.48 -7.97
N ILE A 283 7.36 2.58 -7.22
CA ILE A 283 7.31 3.95 -7.75
C ILE A 283 8.32 4.13 -8.88
N ARG A 284 9.59 3.71 -8.71
CA ARG A 284 10.62 3.86 -9.74
C ARG A 284 10.29 3.10 -11.02
N HIS A 285 9.73 1.91 -10.90
CA HIS A 285 9.42 1.08 -12.06
C HIS A 285 8.14 1.53 -12.78
N THR A 286 7.16 2.09 -12.07
CA THR A 286 5.88 2.52 -12.65
C THR A 286 5.85 3.99 -13.05
N SER A 287 6.74 4.85 -12.53
CA SER A 287 6.68 6.30 -12.77
C SER A 287 7.44 6.81 -14.00
N LYS A 288 8.01 5.94 -14.84
CA LYS A 288 8.90 6.36 -15.94
C LYS A 288 8.23 7.19 -17.02
N ALA A 289 6.91 7.02 -17.19
CA ALA A 289 6.11 7.73 -18.19
C ALA A 289 5.31 8.91 -17.61
N ALA A 290 5.45 9.18 -16.30
CA ALA A 290 4.73 10.25 -15.64
C ALA A 290 5.51 11.56 -15.71
N ASP A 291 4.80 12.67 -15.91
CA ASP A 291 5.37 14.01 -15.81
C ASP A 291 5.56 14.43 -14.35
N VAL A 292 4.58 14.08 -13.52
CA VAL A 292 4.56 14.36 -12.08
C VAL A 292 4.21 13.09 -11.31
N VAL A 293 4.91 12.90 -10.20
CA VAL A 293 4.70 11.79 -9.27
C VAL A 293 4.28 12.34 -7.93
N LEU A 294 3.18 11.82 -7.38
CA LEU A 294 2.64 12.18 -6.07
C LEU A 294 2.47 10.92 -5.24
N LEU A 295 2.88 10.95 -3.98
CA LEU A 295 2.64 9.90 -2.99
C LEU A 295 1.93 10.53 -1.80
N GLY A 296 0.76 10.02 -1.44
CA GLY A 296 0.05 10.37 -0.21
C GLY A 296 -0.10 9.16 0.71
N GLY A 297 0.00 9.39 2.01
CA GLY A 297 -0.53 8.48 3.01
C GLY A 297 0.30 8.33 4.27
N ASP A 298 -0.20 7.45 5.12
CA ASP A 298 0.38 7.09 6.39
C ASP A 298 1.56 6.12 6.19
N LEU A 299 2.78 6.64 6.41
CA LEU A 299 4.01 5.89 6.28
C LEU A 299 4.46 5.24 7.60
N ASN A 300 3.77 5.49 8.71
CA ASN A 300 4.07 4.92 10.04
C ASN A 300 5.54 5.01 10.46
N MET A 301 6.23 6.06 10.03
CA MET A 301 7.63 6.33 10.31
C MET A 301 7.88 7.83 10.39
N HIS A 302 8.71 8.23 11.34
CA HIS A 302 9.10 9.62 11.54
C HIS A 302 10.00 10.13 10.41
N PRO A 303 10.12 11.45 10.20
CA PRO A 303 10.86 12.01 9.07
C PRO A 303 12.33 11.56 8.98
N GLU A 304 12.97 11.36 10.13
CA GLU A 304 14.38 10.96 10.24
C GLU A 304 14.57 9.43 10.29
N ASP A 305 13.49 8.66 10.32
CA ASP A 305 13.57 7.21 10.32
C ASP A 305 14.14 6.70 8.99
N VAL A 306 14.93 5.63 9.09
CA VAL A 306 15.65 5.04 7.95
C VAL A 306 14.73 4.69 6.78
N GLY A 307 13.49 4.27 7.01
CA GLY A 307 12.55 3.95 5.94
C GLY A 307 12.08 5.18 5.15
N ILE A 308 11.89 6.33 5.79
CA ILE A 308 11.54 7.59 5.10
C ILE A 308 12.73 8.11 4.29
N ARG A 309 13.92 8.11 4.91
CA ARG A 309 15.16 8.48 4.21
C ARG A 309 15.43 7.56 3.03
N LEU A 310 15.23 6.25 3.17
CA LEU A 310 15.38 5.26 2.12
C LEU A 310 14.40 5.52 0.97
N LEU A 311 13.12 5.69 1.28
CA LEU A 311 12.09 5.97 0.28
C LEU A 311 12.40 7.24 -0.51
N ARG A 312 12.68 8.35 0.18
CA ARG A 312 12.98 9.64 -0.44
C ARG A 312 14.27 9.61 -1.25
N GLY A 313 15.35 9.08 -0.67
CA GLY A 313 16.65 8.97 -1.34
C GLY A 313 16.60 8.09 -2.59
N TRP A 314 15.90 6.96 -2.52
CA TRP A 314 15.80 6.02 -3.64
C TRP A 314 14.87 6.52 -4.76
N THR A 315 13.78 7.22 -4.42
CA THR A 315 12.80 7.70 -5.40
C THR A 315 13.07 9.11 -5.91
N GLY A 316 13.83 9.93 -5.16
CA GLY A 316 13.98 11.37 -5.38
C GLY A 316 12.74 12.18 -5.02
N LEU A 317 11.82 11.61 -4.23
CA LEU A 317 10.62 12.31 -3.76
C LEU A 317 10.99 13.36 -2.70
N ARG A 318 10.43 14.55 -2.86
CA ARG A 318 10.56 15.66 -1.91
C ARG A 318 9.35 15.72 -1.00
N ASP A 319 9.57 16.15 0.23
CA ASP A 319 8.54 16.26 1.26
C ASP A 319 7.83 17.61 1.14
N ALA A 320 6.51 17.60 0.93
CA ALA A 320 5.73 18.82 0.81
C ALA A 320 5.79 19.68 2.06
N PHE A 321 5.86 19.08 3.26
CA PHE A 321 5.99 19.85 4.50
C PHE A 321 7.33 20.60 4.54
N ALA A 322 8.43 19.92 4.21
CA ALA A 322 9.76 20.52 4.23
C ALA A 322 9.97 21.60 3.13
N GLU A 323 9.23 21.52 2.02
CA GLU A 323 9.36 22.44 0.87
C GLU A 323 8.26 23.51 0.83
N ALA A 324 7.29 23.50 1.74
CA ALA A 324 6.17 24.43 1.72
C ALA A 324 6.65 25.87 1.96
N THR A 325 6.16 26.81 1.14
CA THR A 325 6.43 28.25 1.37
C THR A 325 5.66 28.77 2.58
N HIS A 326 4.46 28.25 2.78
CA HIS A 326 3.59 28.58 3.92
C HIS A 326 3.09 27.29 4.57
N PHE A 327 3.15 27.25 5.91
CA PHE A 327 2.62 26.14 6.71
C PHE A 327 1.61 26.66 7.74
N GLU A 328 0.46 25.99 7.85
CA GLU A 328 -0.58 26.27 8.83
C GLU A 328 -1.09 24.95 9.44
N GLY A 329 -0.92 24.73 10.74
CA GLY A 329 -1.42 23.51 11.36
C GLY A 329 -0.69 23.16 12.65
N CYS A 330 -0.67 21.86 12.96
CA CYS A 330 0.02 21.29 14.11
C CYS A 330 1.53 21.51 14.03
N GLU A 331 2.16 21.73 15.18
CA GLU A 331 3.60 21.92 15.29
C GLU A 331 4.38 20.77 14.64
N ASP A 332 5.49 21.10 13.96
CA ASP A 332 6.31 20.17 13.18
C ASP A 332 5.56 19.31 12.15
N GLY A 333 4.35 19.71 11.76
CA GLY A 333 3.49 18.95 10.85
C GLY A 333 3.00 17.64 11.47
N CYS A 334 2.93 17.55 12.80
CA CYS A 334 2.49 16.35 13.50
C CYS A 334 1.04 16.00 13.14
N THR A 335 0.78 14.72 12.94
CA THR A 335 -0.51 14.19 12.53
C THR A 335 -1.15 13.32 13.60
N LEU A 336 -0.40 12.83 14.58
CA LEU A 336 -0.95 12.29 15.82
C LEU A 336 -0.61 13.25 16.94
N VAL A 337 -1.62 13.92 17.49
CA VAL A 337 -1.40 15.07 18.38
C VAL A 337 -1.99 14.88 19.77
N PRO A 338 -1.38 15.47 20.82
CA PRO A 338 -1.89 15.36 22.19
C PRO A 338 -3.32 15.89 22.38
N ASN A 339 -3.76 16.85 21.55
CA ASN A 339 -5.10 17.41 21.64
C ASN A 339 -6.18 16.54 20.98
N ASN A 340 -5.80 15.55 20.18
CA ASN A 340 -6.74 14.64 19.55
C ASN A 340 -7.23 13.61 20.58
N CYS A 341 -8.55 13.49 20.77
CA CYS A 341 -9.13 12.64 21.81
C CYS A 341 -9.09 11.13 21.49
N PHE A 342 -8.69 10.76 20.28
CA PHE A 342 -8.60 9.36 19.85
C PHE A 342 -7.18 8.80 19.84
N THR A 343 -6.16 9.65 19.76
CA THR A 343 -4.76 9.25 19.81
C THR A 343 -4.40 8.60 21.15
N ASP A 344 -3.63 7.51 21.11
CA ASP A 344 -3.12 6.85 22.31
C ASP A 344 -2.10 7.73 23.02
N LYS A 345 -2.41 8.11 24.27
CA LYS A 345 -1.55 9.00 25.07
C LYS A 345 -0.26 8.33 25.53
N SER A 346 -0.23 6.99 25.56
CA SER A 346 0.99 6.26 25.92
C SER A 346 2.04 6.31 24.80
N GLU A 347 1.61 6.29 23.54
CA GLU A 347 2.49 6.41 22.36
C GLU A 347 3.09 7.82 22.24
N LEU A 348 2.35 8.85 22.69
CA LEU A 348 2.82 10.23 22.68
C LEU A 348 3.78 10.59 23.83
N LEU A 349 4.00 9.71 24.80
CA LEU A 349 4.89 10.01 25.94
C LEU A 349 6.31 10.47 25.53
N PRO A 350 6.96 9.86 24.52
CA PRO A 350 8.27 10.31 24.03
C PRO A 350 8.17 11.56 23.13
N PHE A 351 6.97 11.93 22.69
CA PHE A 351 6.71 12.91 21.63
C PHE A 351 5.69 13.96 22.10
N PRO A 352 6.09 14.89 22.98
CA PRO A 352 5.16 15.83 23.63
C PRO A 352 4.44 16.77 22.66
N LEU A 353 4.99 17.02 21.47
CA LEU A 353 4.38 17.84 20.42
C LEU A 353 3.47 17.03 19.47
N GLY A 354 3.61 15.71 19.47
CA GLY A 354 2.96 14.81 18.54
C GLY A 354 3.95 14.05 17.65
N ILE A 355 3.39 13.23 16.78
CA ILE A 355 4.11 12.36 15.85
C ILE A 355 3.71 12.72 14.42
N ARG A 356 4.68 12.88 13.51
CA ARG A 356 4.46 13.07 12.07
C ARG A 356 4.71 11.77 11.33
N ILE A 357 3.64 11.16 10.81
CA ILE A 357 3.72 9.91 10.03
C ILE A 357 2.88 9.91 8.73
N ASP A 358 2.06 10.92 8.49
CA ASP A 358 1.34 11.09 7.22
C ASP A 358 2.05 12.11 6.34
N TYR A 359 2.16 11.80 5.04
CA TYR A 359 2.99 12.57 4.12
C TYR A 359 2.32 12.78 2.77
N ILE A 360 2.53 13.96 2.20
CA ILE A 360 2.41 14.19 0.76
C ILE A 360 3.83 14.41 0.21
N LEU A 361 4.32 13.45 -0.58
CA LEU A 361 5.62 13.52 -1.24
C LEU A 361 5.44 13.69 -2.74
N TYR A 362 6.34 14.42 -3.38
CA TYR A 362 6.23 14.68 -4.82
C TYR A 362 7.57 14.80 -5.54
N LYS A 363 7.56 14.58 -6.85
CA LYS A 363 8.63 14.97 -7.77
C LYS A 363 8.08 15.23 -9.17
N ALA A 364 8.85 15.96 -9.96
CA ALA A 364 8.60 16.16 -11.37
C ALA A 364 9.74 15.55 -12.19
N ILE A 365 9.47 15.17 -13.44
CA ILE A 365 10.54 14.90 -14.41
C ILE A 365 11.09 16.22 -14.98
N SER A 366 12.25 16.18 -15.65
CA SER A 366 13.02 17.38 -16.04
C SER A 366 12.32 18.41 -16.92
N SER A 367 11.20 18.06 -17.59
CA SER A 367 10.39 19.00 -18.37
C SER A 367 9.37 19.79 -17.56
N PHE A 368 9.22 19.50 -16.27
CA PHE A 368 8.29 20.14 -15.35
C PHE A 368 8.97 20.54 -14.05
N MET A 369 8.50 21.63 -13.48
CA MET A 369 8.79 22.05 -12.13
C MET A 369 7.54 21.86 -11.28
N VAL A 370 7.70 21.29 -10.09
CA VAL A 370 6.65 21.25 -9.06
C VAL A 370 7.20 21.95 -7.81
N LYS A 371 6.38 22.81 -7.19
CA LYS A 371 6.67 23.46 -5.91
C LYS A 371 5.47 23.33 -4.98
N CYS A 372 5.72 23.23 -3.67
CA CYS A 372 4.67 23.32 -2.66
C CYS A 372 4.50 24.77 -2.23
N GLU A 373 3.37 25.40 -2.60
CA GLU A 373 3.05 26.76 -2.16
C GLU A 373 2.64 26.74 -0.68
N GLU A 374 1.73 25.84 -0.33
CA GLU A 374 1.10 25.82 0.98
C GLU A 374 0.92 24.38 1.42
N LEU A 375 1.19 24.11 2.70
CA LEU A 375 0.78 22.89 3.37
C LEU A 375 -0.04 23.22 4.62
N LYS A 376 -1.16 22.53 4.82
CA LYS A 376 -1.96 22.65 6.02
C LYS A 376 -2.15 21.30 6.71
N THR A 377 -2.32 21.33 8.03
CA THR A 377 -2.92 20.20 8.75
C THR A 377 -4.18 20.62 9.49
N THR A 378 -5.09 19.66 9.72
CA THR A 378 -6.13 19.88 10.74
C THR A 378 -5.49 19.93 12.13
N THR A 379 -6.18 20.53 13.10
CA THR A 379 -5.63 20.81 14.44
C THR A 379 -6.48 20.22 15.56
N GLY A 380 -7.01 19.02 15.35
CA GLY A 380 -7.86 18.30 16.29
C GLY A 380 -9.33 18.33 15.87
N ALA A 381 -10.19 18.91 16.72
CA ALA A 381 -11.63 18.86 16.50
C ALA A 381 -12.03 19.50 15.16
N ALA A 382 -12.96 18.85 14.45
CA ALA A 382 -13.49 19.39 13.21
C ALA A 382 -14.15 20.76 13.47
N PRO A 383 -14.09 21.73 12.53
CA PRO A 383 -14.65 23.06 12.73
C PRO A 383 -16.11 23.04 13.20
N GLY A 384 -16.38 23.64 14.36
CA GLY A 384 -17.71 23.69 14.96
C GLY A 384 -18.21 22.40 15.62
N MET A 385 -17.36 21.38 15.72
CA MET A 385 -17.67 20.08 16.32
C MET A 385 -16.82 19.81 17.56
N ASP A 386 -17.24 18.84 18.38
CA ASP A 386 -16.52 18.37 19.56
C ASP A 386 -15.59 17.18 19.27
N VAL A 387 -15.49 16.78 18.00
CA VAL A 387 -14.85 15.53 17.57
C VAL A 387 -13.89 15.77 16.41
N PRO A 388 -12.67 15.23 16.43
CA PRO A 388 -11.76 15.27 15.29
C PRO A 388 -12.24 14.36 14.16
N PHE A 389 -11.73 14.58 12.94
CA PHE A 389 -12.07 13.78 11.76
C PHE A 389 -11.54 12.35 11.84
N SER A 390 -10.40 12.16 12.49
CA SER A 390 -9.75 10.88 12.76
C SER A 390 -8.93 10.96 14.04
N ASP A 391 -8.25 9.89 14.43
CA ASP A 391 -7.12 9.93 15.38
C ASP A 391 -5.85 10.51 14.76
N HIS A 392 -5.84 10.65 13.43
CA HIS A 392 -4.87 11.41 12.64
C HIS A 392 -5.44 12.78 12.22
N GLU A 393 -4.56 13.75 12.05
CA GLU A 393 -4.83 15.02 11.39
C GLU A 393 -4.64 14.89 9.87
N ALA A 394 -5.51 15.52 9.09
CA ALA A 394 -5.39 15.51 7.64
C ALA A 394 -4.20 16.35 7.18
N VAL A 395 -3.53 15.93 6.11
CA VAL A 395 -2.44 16.68 5.44
C VAL A 395 -2.96 17.21 4.11
N MET A 396 -2.83 18.51 3.89
CA MET A 396 -3.38 19.21 2.74
C MET A 396 -2.29 20.01 2.04
N ALA A 397 -2.00 19.70 0.77
CA ALA A 397 -0.95 20.37 0.01
C ALA A 397 -1.52 21.12 -1.19
N THR A 398 -1.03 22.34 -1.43
CA THR A 398 -1.26 23.09 -2.65
C THR A 398 0.03 23.12 -3.47
N LEU A 399 0.02 22.39 -4.59
CA LEU A 399 1.17 22.23 -5.48
C LEU A 399 1.01 23.12 -6.71
N HIS A 400 2.08 23.80 -7.11
CA HIS A 400 2.17 24.53 -8.37
C HIS A 400 3.06 23.78 -9.34
N ILE A 401 2.49 23.43 -10.49
CA ILE A 401 3.15 22.69 -11.55
C ILE A 401 3.29 23.61 -12.77
N GLN A 402 4.52 23.76 -13.25
CA GLN A 402 4.83 24.59 -14.41
C GLN A 402 5.69 23.80 -15.38
N ARG A 403 5.39 23.92 -16.68
CA ARG A 403 6.27 23.39 -17.73
C ARG A 403 7.55 24.23 -17.74
N GLN A 404 8.70 23.57 -17.70
CA GLN A 404 9.99 24.23 -17.80
C GLN A 404 10.63 23.90 -19.16
N GLY A 405 11.22 24.89 -19.83
CA GLY A 405 12.11 24.63 -20.96
C GLY A 405 13.30 23.80 -20.46
N GLN A 406 13.77 22.83 -21.25
CA GLN A 406 14.80 21.84 -20.86
C GLN A 406 15.88 22.44 -19.96
N ALA A 407 15.79 22.18 -18.64
CA ALA A 407 16.87 22.49 -17.73
C ALA A 407 17.90 21.36 -17.81
N ALA A 408 19.17 21.73 -18.01
CA ALA A 408 20.31 20.82 -17.95
C ALA A 408 20.26 20.03 -16.63
N GLY A 409 20.54 18.73 -16.73
CA GLY A 409 20.33 17.74 -15.67
C GLY A 409 20.73 18.25 -14.29
N ALA A 410 19.77 18.29 -13.37
CA ALA A 410 20.05 18.48 -11.96
C ALA A 410 20.99 17.34 -11.52
N THR A 411 22.17 17.72 -11.10
CA THR A 411 23.30 16.87 -10.74
C THR A 411 22.90 15.92 -9.61
N LEU A 412 22.90 14.61 -9.90
CA LEU A 412 22.75 13.53 -8.92
C LEU A 412 23.96 13.40 -7.97
N ALA A 413 25.02 14.20 -8.19
CA ALA A 413 26.36 13.96 -7.64
C ALA A 413 26.46 14.10 -6.10
N THR A 414 25.64 14.92 -5.46
CA THR A 414 25.65 15.08 -3.99
C THR A 414 24.75 14.08 -3.25
N ALA A 415 23.86 13.37 -3.96
CA ALA A 415 22.87 12.47 -3.37
C ALA A 415 23.41 11.04 -3.18
N GLU A 416 24.43 10.64 -3.93
CA GLU A 416 24.91 9.24 -3.92
C GLU A 416 25.59 8.82 -2.62
N PRO A 417 26.47 9.61 -1.97
CA PRO A 417 27.09 9.21 -0.70
C PRO A 417 26.06 9.04 0.42
N MET A 418 25.08 9.95 0.54
CA MET A 418 24.01 9.85 1.54
C MET A 418 23.10 8.63 1.27
N LEU A 419 22.86 8.28 0.01
CA LEU A 419 22.06 7.12 -0.35
C LEU A 419 22.77 5.81 0.02
N VAL A 420 24.09 5.72 -0.16
CA VAL A 420 24.89 4.56 0.25
C VAL A 420 24.77 4.31 1.77
N ASP A 421 24.86 5.37 2.57
CA ASP A 421 24.74 5.27 4.03
C ASP A 421 23.34 4.81 4.45
N VAL A 422 22.29 5.42 3.87
CA VAL A 422 20.89 5.08 4.17
C VAL A 422 20.57 3.63 3.78
N VAL A 423 20.99 3.18 2.58
CA VAL A 423 20.77 1.78 2.16
C VAL A 423 21.59 0.82 3.02
N THR A 424 22.76 1.22 3.50
CA THR A 424 23.58 0.41 4.41
C THR A 424 22.92 0.25 5.78
N GLU A 425 22.37 1.32 6.33
CA GLU A 425 21.59 1.30 7.58
C GLU A 425 20.34 0.42 7.43
N ALA A 426 19.54 0.65 6.39
CA ALA A 426 18.34 -0.15 6.11
C ALA A 426 18.66 -1.64 5.98
N ARG A 427 19.72 -1.98 5.25
CA ARG A 427 20.19 -3.36 5.08
C ARG A 427 20.57 -3.99 6.42
N THR A 428 21.19 -3.22 7.31
CA THR A 428 21.61 -3.70 8.64
C THR A 428 20.38 -4.07 9.48
N GLU A 429 19.36 -3.22 9.51
CA GLU A 429 18.10 -3.49 10.22
C GLU A 429 17.34 -4.68 9.62
N VAL A 430 17.26 -4.79 8.29
CA VAL A 430 16.69 -5.96 7.63
C VAL A 430 17.46 -7.24 7.99
N ALA A 431 18.80 -7.18 8.08
CA ALA A 431 19.64 -8.31 8.49
C ALA A 431 19.47 -8.69 9.98
N VAL A 432 19.14 -7.73 10.85
CA VAL A 432 18.72 -8.02 12.24
C VAL A 432 17.39 -8.78 12.24
N GLY A 433 16.40 -8.30 11.48
CA GLY A 433 15.11 -8.99 11.29
C GLY A 433 15.27 -10.41 10.74
N LEU A 434 16.12 -10.57 9.71
CA LEU A 434 16.40 -11.88 9.10
C LEU A 434 16.93 -12.89 10.12
N ARG A 435 17.88 -12.49 10.97
CA ARG A 435 18.41 -13.34 12.04
C ARG A 435 17.35 -13.68 13.09
N ALA A 436 16.46 -12.74 13.41
CA ALA A 436 15.34 -13.00 14.31
C ALA A 436 14.36 -14.02 13.70
N ALA A 437 13.94 -13.84 12.45
CA ALA A 437 13.06 -14.74 11.73
C ALA A 437 13.66 -16.15 11.56
N GLN A 438 14.97 -16.26 11.30
CA GLN A 438 15.68 -17.54 11.24
C GLN A 438 15.63 -18.29 12.57
N ARG A 439 15.83 -17.58 13.71
CA ARG A 439 15.70 -18.18 15.04
C ARG A 439 14.28 -18.68 15.30
N GLN A 440 13.26 -17.92 14.92
CA GLN A 440 11.85 -18.33 15.08
C GLN A 440 11.51 -19.53 14.19
N ARG A 441 11.97 -19.55 12.93
CA ARG A 441 11.81 -20.68 12.01
C ARG A 441 12.46 -21.96 12.55
N TYR A 442 13.66 -21.85 13.13
CA TYR A 442 14.36 -22.98 13.75
C TYR A 442 13.62 -23.47 14.99
N SER A 443 13.21 -22.55 15.87
CA SER A 443 12.46 -22.89 17.09
C SER A 443 11.14 -23.61 16.78
N SER A 444 10.32 -23.04 15.88
CA SER A 444 9.06 -23.63 15.42
C SER A 444 9.25 -24.98 14.72
N GLY A 445 10.28 -25.12 13.88
CA GLY A 445 10.64 -26.38 13.25
C GLY A 445 11.02 -27.47 14.25
N ARG A 446 11.83 -27.12 15.27
CA ARG A 446 12.20 -28.05 16.36
C ARG A 446 10.97 -28.46 17.18
N MET A 447 10.07 -27.52 17.48
CA MET A 447 8.83 -27.83 18.19
C MET A 447 7.92 -28.79 17.40
N ALA A 448 7.80 -28.57 16.08
CA ALA A 448 7.06 -29.48 15.20
C ALA A 448 7.66 -30.89 15.20
N LEU A 449 9.00 -31.00 15.11
CA LEU A 449 9.69 -32.29 15.15
C LEU A 449 9.48 -33.01 16.49
N LEU A 450 9.60 -32.31 17.62
CA LEU A 450 9.39 -32.88 18.94
C LEU A 450 7.93 -33.37 19.12
N ALA A 451 6.95 -32.59 18.64
CA ALA A 451 5.54 -33.00 18.67
C ALA A 451 5.29 -34.25 17.81
N LEU A 452 5.92 -34.32 16.63
CA LEU A 452 5.85 -35.50 15.77
C LEU A 452 6.49 -36.74 16.42
N LEU A 453 7.67 -36.59 17.03
CA LEU A 453 8.34 -37.68 17.75
C LEU A 453 7.49 -38.18 18.92
N LEU A 454 6.83 -37.28 19.66
CA LEU A 454 5.92 -37.65 20.74
C LEU A 454 4.72 -38.47 20.21
N LEU A 455 4.13 -38.07 19.07
CA LEU A 455 3.04 -38.83 18.44
C LEU A 455 3.50 -40.21 17.96
N LEU A 456 4.71 -40.31 17.38
CA LEU A 456 5.28 -41.59 16.97
C LEU A 456 5.54 -42.51 18.17
N LEU A 457 6.09 -41.98 19.27
CA LEU A 457 6.29 -42.74 20.52
C LEU A 457 4.95 -43.25 21.09
N GLN A 458 3.91 -42.41 21.05
CA GLN A 458 2.57 -42.83 21.48
C GLN A 458 1.98 -43.91 20.58
N ALA A 459 2.16 -43.81 19.26
CA ALA A 459 1.71 -44.83 18.32
C ALA A 459 2.42 -46.17 18.55
N VAL A 460 3.75 -46.15 18.78
CA VAL A 460 4.53 -47.35 19.11
C VAL A 460 4.07 -47.96 20.44
N ALA A 461 3.85 -47.15 21.48
CA ALA A 461 3.35 -47.64 22.76
C ALA A 461 1.94 -48.25 22.65
N ALA A 462 1.05 -47.62 21.89
CA ALA A 462 -0.29 -48.15 21.64
C ALA A 462 -0.26 -49.46 20.83
N LEU A 463 0.64 -49.58 19.85
CA LEU A 463 0.86 -50.83 19.11
C LEU A 463 1.44 -51.93 19.99
N GLY A 464 2.38 -51.62 20.87
CA GLY A 464 2.93 -52.57 21.85
C GLY A 464 1.86 -53.10 22.81
N ALA A 465 0.98 -52.20 23.28
CA ALA A 465 -0.18 -52.57 24.08
C ALA A 465 -1.14 -53.51 23.35
N LEU A 466 -1.44 -53.21 22.08
CA LEU A 466 -2.27 -54.07 21.23
C LEU A 466 -1.62 -55.42 20.93
N ALA A 467 -0.28 -55.46 20.85
CA ALA A 467 0.49 -56.68 20.64
C ALA A 467 0.66 -57.54 21.92
N GLY A 468 0.09 -57.10 23.06
CA GLY A 468 0.14 -57.85 24.32
C GLY A 468 1.50 -57.81 25.02
N LEU A 469 2.35 -56.81 24.72
CA LEU A 469 3.63 -56.59 25.40
C LEU A 469 3.47 -55.94 26.78
N ASP A 470 2.26 -55.50 27.12
CA ASP A 470 1.94 -54.91 28.41
C ASP A 470 1.81 -56.03 29.45
N ALA A 471 2.63 -55.99 30.50
CA ALA A 471 2.72 -56.98 31.57
C ALA A 471 1.47 -57.02 32.50
N GLY A 472 0.26 -57.09 31.93
CA GLY A 472 -1.02 -57.18 32.63
C GLY A 472 -1.56 -55.87 33.22
N GLN A 473 -0.94 -54.73 32.93
CA GLN A 473 -1.39 -53.41 33.40
C GLN A 473 -2.43 -52.80 32.45
N PRO A 474 -3.47 -52.11 32.96
CA PRO A 474 -4.46 -51.45 32.11
C PRO A 474 -3.85 -50.25 31.36
N PHE A 475 -3.91 -50.27 30.02
CA PHE A 475 -3.42 -49.16 29.19
C PHE A 475 -4.21 -47.87 29.48
N PRO A 476 -3.57 -46.73 29.82
CA PRO A 476 -4.26 -45.50 30.20
C PRO A 476 -4.79 -44.73 28.98
N LYS A 477 -5.84 -45.26 28.35
CA LYS A 477 -6.43 -44.75 27.08
C LYS A 477 -6.73 -43.25 27.10
N LEU A 478 -7.39 -42.76 28.15
CA LEU A 478 -7.80 -41.35 28.23
C LEU A 478 -6.58 -40.41 28.23
N SER A 479 -5.56 -40.70 29.05
CA SER A 479 -4.34 -39.90 29.13
C SER A 479 -3.56 -39.90 27.82
N PHE A 480 -3.47 -41.05 27.15
CA PHE A 480 -2.86 -41.15 25.81
C PHE A 480 -3.64 -40.35 24.77
N CYS A 481 -4.97 -40.44 24.76
CA CYS A 481 -5.80 -39.65 23.83
C CYS A 481 -5.64 -38.15 24.07
N LEU A 482 -5.69 -37.68 25.32
CA LEU A 482 -5.51 -36.26 25.64
C LEU A 482 -4.12 -35.75 25.24
N LEU A 483 -3.07 -36.53 25.51
CA LEU A 483 -1.71 -36.18 25.13
C LEU A 483 -1.52 -36.21 23.60
N ALA A 484 -2.17 -37.13 22.89
CA ALA A 484 -2.17 -37.18 21.43
C ALA A 484 -2.87 -35.94 20.84
N CYS A 485 -4.05 -35.57 21.35
CA CYS A 485 -4.76 -34.37 20.93
C CYS A 485 -3.92 -33.10 21.15
N LEU A 486 -3.27 -32.99 22.31
CA LEU A 486 -2.37 -31.88 22.60
C LEU A 486 -1.17 -31.85 21.63
N ALA A 487 -0.53 -33.00 21.40
CA ALA A 487 0.61 -33.10 20.49
C ALA A 487 0.22 -32.79 19.03
N ILE A 488 -0.96 -33.19 18.57
CA ILE A 488 -1.51 -32.80 17.26
C ILE A 488 -1.71 -31.28 17.19
N GLY A 489 -2.31 -30.68 18.23
CA GLY A 489 -2.49 -29.22 18.29
C GLY A 489 -1.18 -28.45 18.21
N ILE A 490 -0.17 -28.89 18.99
CA ILE A 490 1.18 -28.31 18.96
C ILE A 490 1.83 -28.51 17.58
N LEU A 491 1.71 -29.69 16.98
CA LEU A 491 2.26 -29.98 15.65
C LEU A 491 1.66 -29.03 14.61
N LEU A 492 0.33 -28.91 14.56
CA LEU A 492 -0.35 -28.02 13.61
C LEU A 492 0.07 -26.56 13.78
N LEU A 493 0.10 -26.06 15.02
CA LEU A 493 0.52 -24.69 15.32
C LEU A 493 1.99 -24.46 14.95
N ALA A 494 2.88 -25.35 15.37
CA ALA A 494 4.32 -25.23 15.12
C ALA A 494 4.65 -25.33 13.62
N THR A 495 3.96 -26.21 12.88
CA THR A 495 4.08 -26.28 11.41
C THR A 495 3.57 -25.00 10.76
N GLY A 496 2.42 -24.45 11.19
CA GLY A 496 1.91 -23.18 10.69
C GLY A 496 2.90 -22.02 10.90
N LEU A 497 3.46 -21.91 12.10
CA LEU A 497 4.50 -20.92 12.43
C LEU A 497 5.77 -21.14 11.62
N HIS A 498 6.19 -22.39 11.43
CA HIS A 498 7.36 -22.72 10.63
C HIS A 498 7.20 -22.30 9.16
N LEU A 499 6.02 -22.54 8.57
CA LEU A 499 5.72 -22.11 7.20
C LEU A 499 5.70 -20.58 7.10
N PHE A 500 5.08 -19.90 8.05
CA PHE A 500 5.06 -18.44 8.11
C PHE A 500 6.48 -17.86 8.19
N HIS A 501 7.28 -18.28 9.17
CA HIS A 501 8.66 -17.79 9.31
C HIS A 501 9.57 -18.22 8.16
N THR A 502 9.23 -19.29 7.42
CA THR A 502 9.91 -19.64 6.17
C THR A 502 9.64 -18.61 5.07
N MET A 503 8.40 -18.12 4.95
CA MET A 503 8.08 -17.03 4.03
C MET A 503 8.78 -15.73 4.46
N GLU A 504 8.71 -15.39 5.74
CA GLU A 504 9.36 -14.21 6.32
C GLU A 504 10.86 -14.17 6.04
N VAL A 505 11.57 -15.28 6.33
CA VAL A 505 13.01 -15.42 6.04
C VAL A 505 13.30 -15.23 4.55
N LYS A 506 12.48 -15.77 3.65
CA LYS A 506 12.68 -15.61 2.21
C LYS A 506 12.53 -14.15 1.75
N MET A 507 11.52 -13.44 2.26
CA MET A 507 11.29 -12.04 1.89
C MET A 507 12.40 -11.14 2.44
N LEU A 508 12.73 -11.26 3.72
CA LEU A 508 13.81 -10.49 4.35
C LEU A 508 15.16 -10.75 3.66
N HIS A 509 15.47 -12.01 3.35
CA HIS A 509 16.70 -12.36 2.65
C HIS A 509 16.73 -11.79 1.23
N SER A 510 15.63 -11.90 0.48
CA SER A 510 15.54 -11.32 -0.87
C SER A 510 15.75 -9.80 -0.85
N THR A 511 15.13 -9.08 0.09
CA THR A 511 15.31 -7.63 0.23
C THR A 511 16.74 -7.26 0.61
N GLU A 512 17.35 -8.00 1.52
CA GLU A 512 18.75 -7.78 1.91
C GLU A 512 19.72 -8.00 0.72
N GLU A 513 19.51 -9.03 -0.10
CA GLU A 513 20.28 -9.27 -1.33
C GLU A 513 20.08 -8.15 -2.36
N GLN A 514 18.85 -7.64 -2.52
CA GLN A 514 18.55 -6.51 -3.41
C GLN A 514 19.28 -5.24 -2.95
N MET A 515 19.23 -4.91 -1.66
CA MET A 515 19.94 -3.77 -1.09
C MET A 515 21.45 -3.94 -1.25
N ARG A 516 21.98 -5.15 -1.08
CA ARG A 516 23.41 -5.43 -1.31
C ARG A 516 23.81 -5.24 -2.77
N MET A 517 23.00 -5.72 -3.71
CA MET A 517 23.24 -5.53 -5.14
C MET A 517 23.30 -4.04 -5.48
N VAL A 518 22.34 -3.27 -4.97
CA VAL A 518 22.28 -1.81 -5.16
C VAL A 518 23.51 -1.12 -4.60
N LEU A 519 23.97 -1.51 -3.41
CA LEU A 519 25.17 -0.92 -2.81
C LEU A 519 26.42 -1.17 -3.64
N ARG A 520 26.56 -2.37 -4.23
CA ARG A 520 27.66 -2.63 -5.17
C ARG A 520 27.60 -1.69 -6.36
N THR A 521 26.42 -1.52 -6.96
CA THR A 521 26.24 -0.59 -8.09
C THR A 521 26.57 0.85 -7.72
N LEU A 522 26.11 1.32 -6.55
CA LEU A 522 26.40 2.68 -6.07
C LEU A 522 27.89 2.89 -5.74
N GLN A 523 28.61 1.83 -5.36
CA GLN A 523 30.04 1.88 -5.04
C GLN A 523 30.94 1.70 -6.27
N GLU A 524 30.48 0.95 -7.28
CA GLU A 524 31.20 0.67 -8.53
C GLU A 524 31.01 1.76 -9.60
N CYS A 525 29.95 2.57 -9.51
CA CYS A 525 29.74 3.78 -10.32
C CYS A 525 29.99 5.05 -9.50
N PRO A 526 31.21 5.35 -9.01
CA PRO A 526 31.51 6.73 -8.70
C PRO A 526 31.47 7.49 -10.03
N SER A 527 30.51 8.40 -10.18
CA SER A 527 30.35 9.23 -11.38
C SER A 527 31.71 9.69 -11.91
N ASP A 528 32.04 9.34 -13.17
CA ASP A 528 33.15 9.95 -13.91
C ASP A 528 32.98 11.47 -13.80
N GLY A 529 33.90 12.10 -13.06
CA GLY A 529 33.83 13.50 -12.63
C GLY A 529 33.98 14.53 -13.73
#